data_AF-A0A368KY94-F1
#
_entry.id   AF-A0A368KY94-F1
#
_cell.length_a   1.000
_cell.length_b   1.000
_cell.length_c   1.000
_cell.angle_alpha   90.00
_cell.angle_beta   90.00
_cell.angle_gamma   90.00
#
_symmetry.space_group_name_H-M   'P 1'
#
loop_
_entity.id
_entity.type
_entity.pdbx_description
1 polymer ?
#
loop_
_entity_poly.entity_id
_entity_poly.type
_entity_poly.pdbx_seq_one_letter_code
_entity_poly.pdbx_strand_id
1 'polypeptide(L)'
;MEYQEFNVVSQASSEPTDPFVESIRADETGLFVSFVKHQDRFAHVVALVQGEQCTPVFASIEGSQDDEDWPESPPFQEIHLEERGTGTIAMLVGKAGDSHWSAAVEPTSEPGKIRFSVACRMQGYPMRICSRYGLILEEKSEPTLEQDGPWVWKINGVELCVDVIPQDQFPTPEIPANQSGFEVNASLDLEPFPKTIQWIYEIWVR
;
A
#
# COMPACT_ATOMS: atom_id res chain seq x y z
N MET A 1 -32.08 25.70 48.38
CA MET A 1 -30.87 24.86 48.27
C MET A 1 -31.13 23.95 47.08
N GLU A 2 -30.68 24.37 45.91
CA GLU A 2 -30.86 23.65 44.64
C GLU A 2 -29.84 22.52 44.54
N TYR A 3 -30.30 21.35 44.10
CA TYR A 3 -29.45 20.22 43.73
C TYR A 3 -29.06 20.39 42.27
N GLN A 4 -27.76 20.58 42.00
CA GLN A 4 -27.21 20.54 40.65
C GLN A 4 -26.96 19.09 40.22
N GLU A 5 -27.58 18.71 39.10
CA GLU A 5 -27.30 17.47 38.38
C GLU A 5 -25.89 17.52 37.78
N PHE A 6 -25.03 16.58 38.17
CA PHE A 6 -23.76 16.33 37.49
C PHE A 6 -24.02 15.48 36.25
N ASN A 7 -24.05 16.13 35.08
CA ASN A 7 -23.93 15.45 33.80
C ASN A 7 -22.52 14.86 33.68
N VAL A 8 -22.41 13.54 33.89
CA VAL A 8 -21.22 12.78 33.47
C VAL A 8 -21.40 12.47 31.99
N VAL A 9 -20.90 13.35 31.13
CA VAL A 9 -20.68 13.02 29.72
C VAL A 9 -19.55 11.99 29.69
N SER A 10 -19.92 10.72 29.51
CA SER A 10 -19.01 9.63 29.18
C SER A 10 -18.30 9.99 27.87
N GLN A 11 -17.06 10.49 27.96
CA GLN A 11 -16.14 10.45 26.84
C GLN A 11 -15.85 8.98 26.56
N ALA A 12 -16.49 8.44 25.53
CA ALA A 12 -16.02 7.21 24.92
C ALA A 12 -14.57 7.47 24.48
N SER A 13 -13.62 6.80 25.13
CA SER A 13 -12.25 6.74 24.67
C SER A 13 -12.27 6.03 23.32
N SER A 14 -12.23 6.78 22.22
CA SER A 14 -11.91 6.23 20.91
C SER A 14 -10.46 5.79 20.99
N GLU A 15 -10.23 4.48 21.14
CA GLU A 15 -8.92 3.94 20.79
C GLU A 15 -8.61 4.41 19.36
N PRO A 16 -7.39 4.91 19.08
CA PRO A 16 -7.05 5.31 17.73
C PRO A 16 -7.13 4.08 16.85
N THR A 17 -8.15 4.02 16.00
CA THR A 17 -8.23 3.04 14.92
C THR A 17 -7.03 3.26 14.02
N ASP A 18 -6.36 2.17 13.62
CA ASP A 18 -5.25 2.25 12.68
C ASP A 18 -5.69 2.97 11.39
N PRO A 19 -4.84 3.84 10.80
CA PRO A 19 -5.15 4.50 9.54
C PRO A 19 -5.52 3.49 8.46
N PHE A 20 -6.47 3.83 7.59
CA PHE A 20 -6.86 2.96 6.49
C PHE A 20 -7.33 3.71 5.26
N VAL A 21 -7.35 2.99 4.14
CA VAL A 21 -7.93 3.38 2.86
C VAL A 21 -8.78 2.22 2.35
N GLU A 22 -9.96 2.51 1.80
CA GLU A 22 -10.84 1.47 1.24
C GLU A 22 -11.42 1.86 -0.12
N SER A 23 -11.79 0.85 -0.90
CA SER A 23 -12.49 0.99 -2.17
C SER A 23 -13.42 -0.20 -2.34
N ILE A 24 -14.72 0.00 -2.09
CA ILE A 24 -15.74 -1.05 -2.04
C ILE A 24 -16.77 -0.84 -3.16
N ARG A 25 -17.07 -1.90 -3.91
CA ARG A 25 -18.11 -1.90 -4.96
C ARG A 25 -19.51 -1.97 -4.35
N ALA A 26 -20.53 -1.73 -5.17
CA ALA A 26 -21.93 -1.75 -4.73
C ALA A 26 -22.44 -3.15 -4.31
N ASP A 27 -21.74 -4.21 -4.70
CA ASP A 27 -21.98 -5.59 -4.28
C ASP A 27 -21.22 -5.97 -2.99
N GLU A 28 -20.72 -4.97 -2.27
CA GLU A 28 -19.96 -5.11 -1.03
C GLU A 28 -18.64 -5.88 -1.19
N THR A 29 -18.14 -6.04 -2.44
CA THR A 29 -16.83 -6.62 -2.72
C THR A 29 -15.81 -5.53 -3.00
N GLY A 30 -14.64 -5.58 -2.37
CA GLY A 30 -13.65 -4.54 -2.54
C GLY A 30 -12.33 -4.78 -1.83
N LEU A 31 -11.62 -3.68 -1.59
CA LEU A 31 -10.32 -3.68 -0.95
C LEU A 31 -10.30 -2.75 0.25
N PHE A 32 -9.58 -3.18 1.27
CA PHE A 32 -9.28 -2.43 2.47
C PHE A 32 -7.78 -2.50 2.73
N VAL A 33 -7.14 -1.36 2.99
CA VAL A 33 -5.71 -1.24 3.26
C VAL A 33 -5.54 -0.59 4.63
N SER A 34 -5.07 -1.35 5.61
CA SER A 34 -4.71 -0.79 6.93
C SER A 34 -3.22 -0.54 7.02
N PHE A 35 -2.85 0.52 7.75
CA PHE A 35 -1.47 0.90 8.00
C PHE A 35 -1.14 0.69 9.48
N VAL A 36 -0.09 -0.07 9.77
CA VAL A 36 0.35 -0.38 11.13
C VAL A 36 1.77 0.11 11.31
N LYS A 37 2.00 0.90 12.36
CA LYS A 37 3.37 1.34 12.68
C LYS A 37 4.13 0.19 13.34
N HIS A 38 5.19 -0.26 12.69
CA HIS A 38 6.13 -1.24 13.22
C HIS A 38 7.49 -0.56 13.43
N GLN A 39 7.86 -0.35 14.70
CA GLN A 39 9.07 0.37 15.08
C GLN A 39 9.09 1.81 14.53
N ASP A 40 10.01 2.11 13.62
CA ASP A 40 10.21 3.43 13.04
C ASP A 40 9.35 3.69 11.79
N ARG A 41 8.77 2.65 11.18
CA ARG A 41 8.08 2.75 9.89
C ARG A 41 6.68 2.15 9.89
N PHE A 42 5.84 2.57 8.96
CA PHE A 42 4.53 2.00 8.68
C PHE A 42 4.69 0.86 7.69
N ALA A 43 4.11 -0.29 8.04
CA ALA A 43 3.77 -1.36 7.12
C ALA A 43 2.26 -1.28 6.81
N HIS A 44 1.80 -2.03 5.82
CA HIS A 44 0.37 -2.11 5.51
C HIS A 44 -0.08 -3.49 5.08
N VAL A 45 -1.37 -3.74 5.28
CA VAL A 45 -2.03 -5.00 4.91
C VAL A 45 -3.16 -4.70 3.94
N VAL A 46 -3.15 -5.37 2.79
CA VAL A 46 -4.24 -5.35 1.82
C VAL A 46 -5.16 -6.53 2.10
N ALA A 47 -6.43 -6.24 2.33
CA ALA A 47 -7.47 -7.21 2.59
C ALA A 47 -8.55 -7.19 1.50
N LEU A 48 -9.07 -8.37 1.16
CA LEU A 48 -10.25 -8.57 0.34
C LEU A 48 -11.49 -8.45 1.23
N VAL A 49 -12.40 -7.55 0.87
CA VAL A 49 -13.71 -7.40 1.53
C VAL A 49 -14.79 -8.07 0.69
N GLN A 50 -15.67 -8.83 1.33
CA GLN A 50 -16.86 -9.47 0.75
C GLN A 50 -18.00 -9.41 1.78
N GLY A 51 -18.87 -8.39 1.70
CA GLY A 51 -19.90 -8.15 2.72
C GLY A 51 -19.25 -7.84 4.07
N GLU A 52 -19.62 -8.61 5.11
CA GLU A 52 -19.03 -8.47 6.45
C GLU A 52 -17.65 -9.15 6.60
N GLN A 53 -17.23 -9.94 5.62
CA GLN A 53 -15.95 -10.65 5.67
C GLN A 53 -14.81 -9.76 5.18
N CYS A 54 -13.76 -9.63 5.99
CA CYS A 54 -12.50 -8.96 5.63
C CYS A 54 -11.36 -9.96 5.75
N THR A 55 -10.79 -10.37 4.61
CA THR A 55 -9.74 -11.41 4.53
C THR A 55 -8.40 -10.75 4.20
N PRO A 56 -7.44 -10.71 5.14
CA PRO A 56 -6.08 -10.24 4.84
C PRO A 56 -5.43 -11.11 3.76
N VAL A 57 -4.90 -10.48 2.70
CA VAL A 57 -4.31 -11.19 1.57
C VAL A 57 -2.82 -10.92 1.45
N PHE A 58 -2.45 -9.64 1.40
CA PHE A 58 -1.05 -9.24 1.24
C PHE A 58 -0.61 -8.40 2.43
N ALA A 59 0.56 -8.72 2.99
CA ALA A 59 1.25 -7.85 3.94
C ALA A 59 2.48 -7.25 3.25
N SER A 60 2.70 -5.95 3.41
CA SER A 60 3.94 -5.34 2.96
C SER A 60 5.13 -5.91 3.75
N ILE A 61 6.26 -6.06 3.08
CA ILE A 61 7.51 -6.52 3.68
C ILE A 61 8.48 -5.34 3.64
N GLU A 62 8.69 -4.73 4.80
CA GLU A 62 9.59 -3.60 4.91
C GLU A 62 11.05 -4.05 5.05
N GLY A 63 11.98 -3.16 4.67
CA GLY A 63 13.40 -3.33 4.98
C GLY A 63 13.66 -3.31 6.49
N SER A 64 14.84 -3.78 6.90
CA SER A 64 15.24 -3.75 8.30
C SER A 64 15.70 -2.35 8.72
N GLN A 65 15.89 -2.15 10.03
CA GLN A 65 16.54 -0.94 10.54
C GLN A 65 18.04 -0.88 10.19
N ASP A 66 18.66 -2.05 9.98
CA ASP A 66 20.09 -2.16 9.66
C ASP A 66 20.38 -1.75 8.19
N ASP A 67 19.35 -1.62 7.35
CA ASP A 67 19.45 -1.13 5.98
C ASP A 67 19.46 0.42 5.95
N GLU A 68 20.45 1.04 6.60
CA GLU A 68 20.43 2.46 6.98
C GLU A 68 20.40 3.45 5.79
N ASP A 69 21.08 3.12 4.68
CA ASP A 69 21.20 4.03 3.53
C ASP A 69 20.21 3.72 2.40
N TRP A 70 19.90 2.43 2.20
CA TRP A 70 19.13 1.94 1.06
C TRP A 70 18.31 0.69 1.43
N PRO A 71 17.21 0.82 2.17
CA PRO A 71 16.30 -0.29 2.39
C PRO A 71 15.63 -0.67 1.06
N GLU A 72 15.43 -1.97 0.83
CA GLU A 72 14.77 -2.46 -0.39
C GLU A 72 13.34 -1.94 -0.52
N SER A 73 12.64 -1.73 0.60
CA SER A 73 11.29 -1.15 0.66
C SER A 73 11.26 0.19 1.40
N PRO A 74 10.34 1.11 1.03
CA PRO A 74 10.34 2.47 1.56
C PRO A 74 10.17 2.53 3.09
N PRO A 75 11.04 3.25 3.81
CA PRO A 75 10.94 3.38 5.27
C PRO A 75 9.95 4.50 5.64
N PHE A 76 8.65 4.31 5.36
CA PHE A 76 7.63 5.34 5.62
C PHE A 76 7.46 5.60 7.13
N GLN A 77 7.94 6.73 7.63
CA GLN A 77 7.96 7.05 9.07
C GLN A 77 6.72 7.81 9.55
N GLU A 78 6.07 8.53 8.63
CA GLU A 78 4.89 9.35 8.87
C GLU A 78 3.79 9.03 7.86
N ILE A 79 2.54 9.15 8.32
CA ILE A 79 1.32 9.00 7.52
C ILE A 79 0.36 10.14 7.81
N HIS A 80 -0.26 10.66 6.76
CA HIS A 80 -1.29 11.68 6.83
C HIS A 80 -2.50 11.20 6.03
N LEU A 81 -3.69 11.24 6.64
CA LEU A 81 -4.95 10.92 5.96
C LEU A 81 -5.62 12.21 5.49
N GLU A 82 -6.15 12.20 4.28
CA GLU A 82 -6.94 13.29 3.72
C GLU A 82 -8.25 12.74 3.13
N GLU A 83 -9.37 13.30 3.56
CA GLU A 83 -10.67 13.01 2.97
C GLU A 83 -10.86 13.77 1.65
N ARG A 84 -11.11 13.05 0.55
CA ARG A 84 -11.42 13.63 -0.75
C ARG A 84 -12.75 13.09 -1.28
N GLY A 85 -13.30 13.72 -2.31
CA GLY A 85 -14.61 13.34 -2.86
C GLY A 85 -14.71 11.90 -3.36
N THR A 86 -13.59 11.23 -3.65
CA THR A 86 -13.50 9.82 -4.07
C THR A 86 -13.22 8.85 -2.91
N GLY A 87 -12.96 9.35 -1.70
CA GLY A 87 -12.62 8.57 -0.52
C GLY A 87 -11.38 9.11 0.21
N THR A 88 -10.97 8.40 1.26
CA THR A 88 -9.77 8.70 2.05
C THR A 88 -8.49 8.39 1.26
N ILE A 89 -7.51 9.28 1.35
CA ILE A 89 -6.17 9.10 0.77
C ILE A 89 -5.16 9.05 1.89
N ALA A 90 -4.25 8.08 1.85
CA ALA A 90 -3.08 8.04 2.72
C ALA A 90 -1.84 8.58 2.00
N MET A 91 -1.23 9.60 2.59
CA MET A 91 0.04 10.17 2.17
C MET A 91 1.14 9.77 3.16
N LEU A 92 2.12 9.03 2.68
CA LEU A 92 3.23 8.52 3.48
C LEU A 92 4.53 9.20 3.10
N VAL A 93 5.38 9.48 4.08
CA VAL A 93 6.74 10.02 3.86
C VAL A 93 7.75 9.32 4.75
N GLY A 94 8.98 9.21 4.27
CA GLY A 94 10.06 8.50 4.96
C GLY A 94 11.44 8.90 4.48
N LYS A 95 12.46 8.51 5.25
CA LYS A 95 13.87 8.80 4.96
C LYS A 95 14.79 7.65 5.41
N ALA A 96 15.83 7.40 4.62
CA ALA A 96 16.99 6.57 4.88
C ALA A 96 18.21 7.21 4.18
N GLY A 97 19.36 7.27 4.85
CA GLY A 97 20.50 8.06 4.40
C GLY A 97 20.12 9.50 4.06
N ASP A 98 20.44 9.96 2.85
CA ASP A 98 20.05 11.28 2.31
C ASP A 98 18.86 11.23 1.33
N SER A 99 18.32 10.04 1.09
CA SER A 99 17.21 9.82 0.16
C SER A 99 15.87 10.04 0.85
N HIS A 100 14.86 10.47 0.09
CA HIS A 100 13.52 10.72 0.63
C HIS A 100 12.50 9.89 -0.12
N TRP A 101 11.58 9.27 0.60
CA TRP A 101 10.50 8.46 0.06
C TRP A 101 9.17 9.14 0.30
N SER A 102 8.29 9.01 -0.67
CA SER A 102 6.88 9.37 -0.51
C SER A 102 5.99 8.36 -1.20
N ALA A 103 4.78 8.19 -0.67
CA ALA A 103 3.73 7.46 -1.34
C ALA A 103 2.37 8.11 -1.17
N ALA A 104 1.51 7.90 -2.17
CA ALA A 104 0.08 8.09 -2.07
C ALA A 104 -0.61 6.75 -2.28
N VAL A 105 -1.51 6.39 -1.37
CA VAL A 105 -2.40 5.23 -1.48
C VAL A 105 -3.83 5.75 -1.49
N GLU A 106 -4.55 5.53 -2.59
CA GLU A 106 -5.85 6.14 -2.82
C GLU A 106 -6.82 5.21 -3.58
N PRO A 107 -8.12 5.28 -3.29
CA PRO A 107 -9.12 4.66 -4.14
C PRO A 107 -9.14 5.38 -5.50
N THR A 108 -9.35 4.62 -6.57
CA THR A 108 -9.54 5.23 -7.89
C THR A 108 -11.01 5.62 -8.11
N SER A 109 -11.31 6.26 -9.23
CA SER A 109 -12.71 6.51 -9.63
C SER A 109 -13.50 5.22 -9.92
N GLU A 110 -12.80 4.11 -10.14
CA GLU A 110 -13.40 2.77 -10.26
C GLU A 110 -13.43 2.10 -8.88
N PRO A 111 -14.63 1.80 -8.32
CA PRO A 111 -14.73 1.12 -7.03
C PRO A 111 -14.13 -0.30 -7.06
N GLY A 112 -13.56 -0.75 -5.94
CA GLY A 112 -12.86 -2.03 -5.86
C GLY A 112 -11.40 -1.98 -6.32
N LYS A 113 -10.87 -0.77 -6.58
CA LYS A 113 -9.50 -0.54 -7.04
C LYS A 113 -8.80 0.52 -6.21
N ILE A 114 -7.58 0.23 -5.80
CA ILE A 114 -6.69 1.12 -5.05
C ILE A 114 -5.39 1.29 -5.82
N ARG A 115 -4.95 2.54 -5.97
CA ARG A 115 -3.68 2.91 -6.59
C ARG A 115 -2.63 3.21 -5.53
N PHE A 116 -1.43 2.72 -5.79
CA PHE A 116 -0.23 3.01 -5.02
C PHE A 116 0.74 3.76 -5.92
N SER A 117 1.03 5.01 -5.57
CA SER A 117 2.02 5.85 -6.25
C SER A 117 3.20 6.05 -5.33
N VAL A 118 4.34 5.42 -5.62
CA VAL A 118 5.52 5.48 -4.75
C VAL A 118 6.66 6.18 -5.48
N ALA A 119 7.33 7.09 -4.78
CA ALA A 119 8.46 7.83 -5.30
C ALA A 119 9.65 7.82 -4.33
N CYS A 120 10.85 7.89 -4.90
CA CYS A 120 12.08 8.08 -4.15
C CYS A 120 12.90 9.20 -4.78
N ARG A 121 13.23 10.23 -4.00
CA ARG A 121 14.25 11.22 -4.34
C ARG A 121 15.61 10.67 -3.90
N MET A 122 16.34 10.16 -4.87
CA MET A 122 17.58 9.43 -4.69
C MET A 122 18.79 10.36 -4.74
N GLN A 123 19.74 10.15 -3.83
CA GLN A 123 21.03 10.86 -3.81
C GLN A 123 22.19 10.04 -4.37
N GLY A 124 21.98 8.73 -4.58
CA GLY A 124 22.98 7.80 -5.08
C GLY A 124 22.31 6.56 -5.68
N TYR A 125 23.13 5.61 -6.16
CA TYR A 125 22.63 4.41 -6.82
C TYR A 125 22.31 3.31 -5.77
N PRO A 126 21.05 2.86 -5.65
CA PRO A 126 20.68 1.77 -4.77
C PRO A 126 21.05 0.45 -5.42
N MET A 127 21.21 -0.59 -4.61
CA MET A 127 21.24 -1.94 -5.15
C MET A 127 19.88 -2.34 -5.72
N ARG A 128 18.81 -2.01 -4.99
CA ARG A 128 17.44 -2.36 -5.31
C ARG A 128 16.47 -1.49 -4.53
N ILE A 129 15.31 -1.22 -5.12
CA ILE A 129 14.23 -0.44 -4.55
C ILE A 129 12.90 -0.95 -5.12
N CYS A 130 11.97 -1.30 -4.25
CA CYS A 130 10.74 -1.95 -4.63
C CYS A 130 9.64 -1.76 -3.58
N SER A 131 8.40 -2.03 -3.95
CA SER A 131 7.36 -2.36 -3.00
C SER A 131 7.21 -3.88 -2.94
N ARG A 132 7.38 -4.50 -1.77
CA ARG A 132 7.35 -5.95 -1.62
C ARG A 132 6.18 -6.40 -0.76
N TYR A 133 5.54 -7.49 -1.18
CA TYR A 133 4.36 -8.04 -0.52
C TYR A 133 4.48 -9.55 -0.34
N GLY A 134 4.14 -10.02 0.86
CA GLY A 134 3.96 -11.42 1.18
C GLY A 134 2.48 -11.80 1.13
N LEU A 135 2.16 -12.94 0.49
CA LEU A 135 0.84 -13.57 0.59
C LEU A 135 0.71 -14.20 1.99
N ILE A 136 -0.33 -13.81 2.73
CA ILE A 136 -0.57 -14.23 4.13
C ILE A 136 -1.81 -15.13 4.30
N LEU A 137 -2.34 -15.64 3.20
CA LEU A 137 -3.39 -16.67 3.23
C LEU A 137 -2.85 -17.99 3.77
N GLU A 138 -3.68 -18.73 4.52
CA GLU A 138 -3.34 -20.07 5.01
C GLU A 138 -3.09 -21.05 3.85
N GLU A 139 -3.98 -21.01 2.85
CA GLU A 139 -3.83 -21.76 1.61
C GLU A 139 -3.19 -20.87 0.54
N LYS A 140 -1.96 -21.21 0.15
CA LYS A 140 -1.24 -20.48 -0.90
C LYS A 140 -1.90 -20.71 -2.25
N SER A 141 -2.03 -19.64 -3.02
CA SER A 141 -2.57 -19.65 -4.37
C SER A 141 -1.47 -19.23 -5.35
N GLU A 142 -1.25 -20.02 -6.40
CA GLU A 142 -0.31 -19.67 -7.46
C GLU A 142 -0.95 -18.62 -8.38
N PRO A 143 -0.33 -17.43 -8.53
CA PRO A 143 -0.89 -16.42 -9.42
C PRO A 143 -0.73 -16.80 -10.89
N THR A 144 -1.65 -16.31 -11.72
CA THR A 144 -1.55 -16.42 -13.18
C THR A 144 -1.26 -15.05 -13.78
N LEU A 145 -0.28 -14.98 -14.68
CA LEU A 145 -0.02 -13.77 -15.48
C LEU A 145 -0.92 -13.79 -16.73
N GLU A 146 -1.78 -12.79 -16.88
CA GLU A 146 -2.54 -12.59 -18.11
C GLU A 146 -1.62 -12.06 -19.23
N GLN A 147 -1.91 -12.41 -20.48
CA GLN A 147 -1.15 -11.89 -21.62
C GLN A 147 -1.33 -10.37 -21.70
N ASP A 148 -0.23 -9.62 -21.64
CA ASP A 148 -0.20 -8.16 -21.64
C ASP A 148 -1.11 -7.54 -20.56
N GLY A 149 -1.25 -8.22 -19.42
CA GLY A 149 -2.17 -7.85 -18.35
C GLY A 149 -1.66 -8.18 -16.94
N PRO A 150 -2.57 -8.15 -15.94
CA PRO A 150 -2.19 -8.29 -14.54
C PRO A 150 -1.72 -9.67 -14.15
N TRP A 151 -1.08 -9.73 -12.99
CA TRP A 151 -1.09 -10.93 -12.17
C TRP A 151 -2.42 -11.10 -11.46
N VAL A 152 -2.95 -12.33 -11.45
CA VAL A 152 -4.28 -12.65 -10.92
C VAL A 152 -4.18 -13.76 -9.88
N TRP A 153 -4.71 -13.50 -8.69
CA TRP A 153 -4.96 -14.48 -7.64
C TRP A 153 -6.46 -14.77 -7.55
N LYS A 154 -6.82 -16.05 -7.44
CA LYS A 154 -8.21 -16.46 -7.17
C LYS A 154 -8.36 -16.73 -5.68
N ILE A 155 -9.16 -15.91 -5.00
CA ILE A 155 -9.33 -15.93 -3.54
C ILE A 155 -10.83 -15.86 -3.25
N ASN A 156 -11.37 -16.88 -2.56
CA ASN A 156 -12.80 -16.92 -2.18
C ASN A 156 -13.78 -16.68 -3.35
N GLY A 157 -13.41 -17.15 -4.55
CA GLY A 157 -14.22 -16.97 -5.76
C GLY A 157 -14.11 -15.59 -6.44
N VAL A 158 -13.28 -14.68 -5.91
CA VAL A 158 -12.98 -13.36 -6.49
C VAL A 158 -11.60 -13.38 -7.12
N GLU A 159 -11.44 -12.68 -8.24
CA GLU A 159 -10.15 -12.45 -8.87
C GLU A 159 -9.54 -11.15 -8.31
N LEU A 160 -8.41 -11.28 -7.61
CA LEU A 160 -7.61 -10.17 -7.13
C LEU A 160 -6.46 -9.94 -8.11
N CYS A 161 -6.42 -8.77 -8.71
CA CYS A 161 -5.47 -8.42 -9.76
C CYS A 161 -4.45 -7.40 -9.24
N VAL A 162 -3.22 -7.50 -9.74
CA VAL A 162 -2.15 -6.53 -9.51
C VAL A 162 -1.43 -6.23 -10.82
N ASP A 163 -1.23 -4.95 -11.12
CA ASP A 163 -0.50 -4.50 -12.31
C ASP A 163 0.17 -3.15 -12.09
N VAL A 164 1.17 -2.85 -12.91
CA VAL A 164 1.89 -1.58 -12.91
C VAL A 164 1.23 -0.60 -13.88
N ILE A 165 1.35 0.70 -13.59
CA ILE A 165 0.96 1.75 -14.54
C ILE A 165 2.24 2.28 -15.20
N PRO A 166 2.45 2.05 -16.50
CA PRO A 166 3.57 2.64 -17.23
C PRO A 166 3.53 4.17 -17.18
N GLN A 167 4.70 4.79 -17.11
CA GLN A 167 4.85 6.24 -17.09
C GLN A 167 5.82 6.65 -18.19
N ASP A 168 5.46 7.61 -19.03
CA ASP A 168 6.34 8.04 -20.14
C ASP A 168 7.70 8.57 -19.66
N GLN A 169 7.76 9.06 -18.42
CA GLN A 169 8.93 9.69 -17.82
C GLN A 169 9.86 8.70 -17.09
N PHE A 170 9.38 7.50 -16.76
CA PHE A 170 10.14 6.53 -15.98
C PHE A 170 10.13 5.16 -16.65
N PRO A 171 11.24 4.41 -16.59
CA PRO A 171 11.24 3.05 -17.07
C PRO A 171 10.12 2.22 -16.41
N THR A 172 9.43 1.39 -17.20
CA THR A 172 8.31 0.58 -16.71
C THR A 172 8.78 -0.34 -15.57
N PRO A 173 8.10 -0.34 -14.40
CA PRO A 173 8.44 -1.24 -13.30
C PRO A 173 8.24 -2.71 -13.70
N GLU A 174 9.03 -3.60 -13.12
CA GLU A 174 8.83 -5.04 -13.24
C GLU A 174 8.02 -5.56 -12.05
N ILE A 175 7.08 -6.48 -12.30
CA ILE A 175 6.24 -7.09 -11.27
C ILE A 175 6.41 -8.61 -11.24
N PRO A 176 7.47 -9.17 -10.64
CA PRO A 176 7.53 -10.62 -10.43
C PRO A 176 6.54 -11.05 -9.33
N ALA A 177 5.84 -12.15 -9.56
CA ALA A 177 4.93 -12.76 -8.59
C ALA A 177 5.10 -14.28 -8.52
N ASN A 178 4.75 -14.87 -7.39
CA ASN A 178 4.67 -16.31 -7.17
C ASN A 178 3.69 -16.62 -6.03
N GLN A 179 3.54 -17.89 -5.66
CA GLN A 179 2.69 -18.32 -4.53
C GLN A 179 2.98 -17.67 -3.16
N SER A 180 4.10 -16.97 -2.97
CA SER A 180 4.44 -16.30 -1.72
C SER A 180 4.17 -14.80 -1.75
N GLY A 181 3.69 -14.23 -2.86
CA GLY A 181 3.38 -12.80 -3.01
C GLY A 181 3.97 -12.21 -4.28
N PHE A 182 4.28 -10.91 -4.25
CA PHE A 182 4.80 -10.17 -5.40
C PHE A 182 5.72 -9.02 -4.98
N GLU A 183 6.46 -8.51 -5.94
CA GLU A 183 7.29 -7.31 -5.80
C GLU A 183 6.97 -6.35 -6.94
N VAL A 184 7.03 -5.05 -6.71
CA VAL A 184 7.00 -4.03 -7.75
C VAL A 184 8.36 -3.35 -7.75
N ASN A 185 9.21 -3.77 -8.68
CA ASN A 185 10.59 -3.32 -8.78
C ASN A 185 10.65 -2.02 -9.57
N ALA A 186 11.16 -0.96 -8.94
CA ALA A 186 11.40 0.28 -9.64
C ALA A 186 12.54 0.08 -10.64
N SER A 187 12.29 0.41 -11.90
CA SER A 187 13.29 0.33 -12.96
C SER A 187 14.14 1.60 -12.98
N LEU A 188 15.46 1.44 -13.01
CA LEU A 188 16.42 2.54 -12.96
C LEU A 188 17.00 2.85 -14.34
N ASP A 189 17.02 4.13 -14.70
CA ASP A 189 17.80 4.62 -15.83
C ASP A 189 19.24 5.01 -15.43
N LEU A 190 20.05 5.39 -16.41
CA LEU A 190 21.44 5.82 -16.24
C LEU A 190 21.60 7.33 -15.99
N GLU A 191 20.51 8.07 -15.77
CA GLU A 191 20.58 9.50 -15.51
C GLU A 191 21.27 9.80 -14.16
N PRO A 192 22.01 10.92 -14.05
CA PRO A 192 22.77 11.27 -12.87
C PRO A 192 21.90 11.66 -11.67
N PHE A 193 22.48 11.57 -10.46
CA PHE A 193 21.84 11.99 -9.21
C PHE A 193 22.13 13.47 -8.88
N PRO A 194 21.26 14.14 -8.10
CA PRO A 194 20.03 13.62 -7.51
C PRO A 194 18.86 13.57 -8.49
N LYS A 195 18.11 12.46 -8.47
CA LYS A 195 16.93 12.27 -9.32
C LYS A 195 15.77 11.69 -8.53
N THR A 196 14.57 11.90 -9.07
CA THR A 196 13.37 11.26 -8.55
C THR A 196 13.02 10.13 -9.48
N ILE A 197 12.65 9.00 -8.91
CA ILE A 197 12.04 7.89 -9.61
C ILE A 197 10.65 7.65 -9.04
N GLN A 198 9.78 7.05 -9.84
CA GLN A 198 8.43 6.73 -9.43
C GLN A 198 8.01 5.39 -10.02
N TRP A 199 7.35 4.56 -9.22
CA TRP A 199 6.63 3.39 -9.69
C TRP A 199 5.19 3.47 -9.18
N ILE A 200 4.26 3.19 -10.09
CA ILE A 200 2.83 3.21 -9.81
C ILE A 200 2.27 1.84 -10.11
N TYR A 201 1.42 1.33 -9.24
CA TYR A 201 0.71 0.07 -9.43
C TYR A 201 -0.68 0.16 -8.84
N GLU A 202 -1.54 -0.75 -9.29
CA GLU A 202 -2.92 -0.87 -8.82
C GLU A 202 -3.15 -2.28 -8.30
N ILE A 203 -3.96 -2.37 -7.25
CA ILE A 203 -4.56 -3.62 -6.80
C ILE A 203 -6.06 -3.45 -6.95
N TRP A 204 -6.73 -4.42 -7.56
CA TRP A 204 -8.17 -4.37 -7.73
C TRP A 204 -8.84 -5.73 -7.71
N VAL A 205 -10.13 -5.72 -7.42
CA VAL A 205 -10.99 -6.90 -7.52
C VAL A 205 -11.75 -6.89 -8.85
N ARG A 206 -11.79 -8.03 -9.53
CA ARG A 206 -12.58 -8.27 -10.74
C ARG A 206 -13.85 -9.02 -10.41
#